data_AF-J5XFF1-F1
#
_entry.id   AF-J5XFF1-F1
#
_cell.length_a   1.000
_cell.length_b   1.000
_cell.length_c   1.000
_cell.angle_alpha   90.00
_cell.angle_beta   90.00
_cell.angle_gamma   90.00
#
_symmetry.space_group_name_H-M   'P 1'
#
loop_
_entity.id
_entity.type
_entity.pdbx_description
1 polymer ?
#
loop_
_entity_poly.entity_id
_entity_poly.type
_entity_poly.pdbx_seq_one_letter_code
_entity_poly.pdbx_strand_id
1 'polypeptide(L)'
;MRETKIKFDKDLSKEIFIRKINKKIRLILSDDLDASEEKLSDSYCKKIADFIDNFSKWYNKCMDAVKEWGENIYHINIEYDEIKLLKIFILFEQNECELFGLGFRTEFDIEHGCGIKIKVEDGNYNIVEIGTADIAFC
;
A
#
# COMPACT_ATOMS: atom_id res chain seq x y z
N MET A 1 -1.32 9.51 17.20
CA MET A 1 -0.41 8.85 18.16
C MET A 1 0.71 8.27 17.31
N ARG A 2 1.87 8.93 17.24
CA ARG A 2 3.00 8.49 16.41
C ARG A 2 3.59 7.24 17.04
N GLU A 3 3.57 6.12 16.32
CA GLU A 3 4.40 4.97 16.68
C GLU A 3 5.84 5.32 16.28
N THR A 4 6.71 5.50 17.27
CA THR A 4 7.97 6.26 17.13
C THR A 4 9.14 5.47 16.53
N LYS A 5 8.91 4.32 15.88
CA LYS A 5 9.93 3.62 15.09
C LYS A 5 9.29 2.51 14.24
N ILE A 6 9.40 2.64 12.92
CA ILE A 6 9.10 1.53 12.01
C ILE A 6 10.22 0.52 12.17
N LYS A 7 9.85 -0.70 12.57
CA LYS A 7 10.76 -1.83 12.68
C LYS A 7 10.04 -3.05 12.14
N PHE A 8 10.63 -3.66 11.13
CA PHE A 8 10.14 -4.89 10.53
C PHE A 8 10.60 -6.09 11.35
N ASP A 9 9.81 -7.16 11.32
CA ASP A 9 10.20 -8.47 11.83
C ASP A 9 11.13 -9.18 10.84
N LYS A 10 11.49 -10.43 11.16
CA LYS A 10 12.35 -11.29 10.34
C LYS A 10 11.76 -11.62 8.96
N ASP A 11 10.45 -11.45 8.80
CA ASP A 11 9.74 -11.71 7.54
C ASP A 11 9.51 -10.39 6.79
N LEU A 12 10.33 -9.36 7.09
CA LEU A 12 10.27 -8.00 6.56
C LEU A 12 8.90 -7.35 6.69
N SER A 13 8.15 -7.71 7.74
CA SER A 13 6.77 -7.29 7.90
C SER A 13 6.48 -6.64 9.24
N LYS A 14 5.42 -5.83 9.27
CA LYS A 14 4.90 -5.19 10.48
C LYS A 14 3.40 -5.00 10.37
N GLU A 15 2.66 -5.41 11.39
CA GLU A 15 1.24 -5.07 11.48
C GLU A 15 1.07 -3.62 11.99
N ILE A 16 0.28 -2.84 11.27
CA ILE A 16 -0.11 -1.48 11.66
C ILE A 16 -1.63 -1.38 11.75
N PHE A 17 -2.13 -0.52 12.64
CA PHE A 17 -3.56 -0.29 12.80
C PHE A 17 -3.97 1.07 12.24
N ILE A 18 -4.76 1.07 11.16
CA ILE A 18 -5.28 2.30 10.55
C ILE A 18 -6.64 2.61 11.17
N ARG A 19 -6.63 3.56 12.12
CA ARG A 19 -7.83 3.98 12.87
C ARG A 19 -8.98 4.44 11.98
N LYS A 20 -8.68 5.12 10.87
CA LYS A 20 -9.68 5.68 9.94
C LYS A 20 -10.60 4.63 9.32
N ILE A 21 -10.10 3.40 9.14
CA ILE A 21 -10.88 2.26 8.62
C ILE A 21 -11.08 1.16 9.67
N ASN A 22 -10.60 1.35 10.90
CA ASN A 22 -10.67 0.36 11.98
C ASN A 22 -10.13 -1.03 11.56
N LYS A 23 -9.00 -1.06 10.85
CA LYS A 23 -8.38 -2.29 10.33
C LYS A 23 -6.89 -2.39 10.64
N LYS A 24 -6.45 -3.64 10.81
CA LYS A 24 -5.05 -4.04 10.80
C LYS A 24 -4.60 -4.26 9.36
N ILE A 25 -3.48 -3.65 9.00
CA ILE A 25 -2.87 -3.69 7.67
C ILE A 25 -1.45 -4.23 7.85
N ARG A 26 -1.01 -5.11 6.95
CA ARG A 26 0.36 -5.60 6.94
C ARG A 26 1.22 -4.66 6.09
N LEU A 27 2.20 -4.02 6.72
CA LEU A 27 3.27 -3.30 6.06
C LEU A 27 4.38 -4.30 5.75
N ILE A 28 4.89 -4.30 4.52
CA ILE A 28 5.89 -5.25 4.03
C ILE A 28 6.99 -4.46 3.34
N LEU A 29 8.25 -4.66 3.75
CA LEU A 29 9.42 -4.18 3.03
C LEU A 29 9.81 -5.24 1.99
N SER A 30 9.96 -4.82 0.73
CA SER A 30 10.41 -5.75 -0.31
C SER A 30 11.80 -6.28 0.00
N ASP A 31 11.99 -7.60 -0.15
CA ASP A 31 13.28 -8.29 -0.03
C ASP A 31 14.19 -8.04 -1.24
N ASP A 32 13.64 -7.55 -2.34
CA ASP A 32 14.42 -7.13 -3.51
C ASP A 32 15.17 -5.80 -3.29
N LEU A 33 14.92 -5.09 -2.18
CA LEU A 33 15.59 -3.83 -1.86
C LEU A 33 16.83 -4.06 -1.00
N ASP A 34 17.90 -3.33 -1.27
CA ASP A 34 19.08 -3.27 -0.38
C ASP A 34 18.67 -2.82 1.03
N ALA A 35 17.64 -1.96 1.13
CA ALA A 35 17.00 -1.55 2.38
C ALA A 35 16.60 -2.73 3.30
N SER A 36 16.33 -3.92 2.76
CA SER A 36 15.94 -5.11 3.54
C SER A 36 17.07 -5.71 4.36
N GLU A 37 18.33 -5.54 3.93
CA GLU A 37 19.53 -6.11 4.53
C GLU A 37 20.33 -5.09 5.35
N GLU A 38 19.95 -3.81 5.30
CA GLU A 38 20.66 -2.72 5.96
C GLU A 38 19.87 -2.07 7.12
N LYS A 39 20.57 -1.21 7.85
CA LYS A 39 19.95 -0.43 8.91
C LYS A 39 19.12 0.71 8.31
N LEU A 40 17.80 0.63 8.50
CA LEU A 40 16.88 1.70 8.10
C LEU A 40 17.19 3.02 8.82
N SER A 41 17.33 4.07 8.03
CA SER A 41 17.52 5.44 8.50
C SER A 41 16.23 6.04 9.07
N ASP A 42 16.39 7.03 9.95
CA ASP A 42 15.24 7.76 10.49
C ASP A 42 14.48 8.52 9.38
N SER A 43 15.18 8.97 8.33
CA SER A 43 14.57 9.63 7.17
C SER A 43 13.68 8.67 6.38
N TYR A 44 14.16 7.46 6.11
CA TYR A 44 13.39 6.44 5.41
C TYR A 44 12.15 6.01 6.20
N CYS A 45 12.32 5.75 7.51
CA CYS A 45 11.20 5.45 8.40
C CYS A 45 10.17 6.58 8.42
N LYS A 46 10.62 7.84 8.36
CA LYS A 46 9.74 8.99 8.30
C LYS A 46 8.94 9.03 7.00
N LYS A 47 9.56 8.77 5.83
CA LYS A 47 8.86 8.71 4.54
C LYS A 47 7.69 7.72 4.56
N ILE A 48 7.94 6.52 5.08
CA ILE A 48 6.90 5.47 5.23
C ILE A 48 5.82 5.91 6.22
N ALA A 49 6.20 6.46 7.37
CA ALA A 49 5.25 6.96 8.37
C ALA A 49 4.37 8.09 7.82
N ASP A 50 4.96 9.02 7.06
CA ASP A 50 4.25 10.13 6.44
C ASP A 50 3.25 9.62 5.39
N PHE A 51 3.57 8.58 4.62
CA PHE A 51 2.60 7.93 3.72
C PHE A 51 1.37 7.39 4.48
N ILE A 52 1.61 6.68 5.58
CA ILE A 52 0.54 6.11 6.43
C ILE A 52 -0.29 7.21 7.09
N ASP A 53 0.34 8.24 7.65
CA ASP A 53 -0.35 9.34 8.32
C ASP A 53 -1.23 10.15 7.34
N ASN A 54 -0.79 10.25 6.09
CA ASN A 54 -1.53 10.88 5.00
C ASN A 54 -2.57 9.98 4.33
N PHE A 55 -3.00 8.88 4.96
CA PHE A 55 -4.02 7.95 4.47
C PHE A 55 -5.23 8.61 3.76
N SER A 56 -5.76 9.70 4.31
CA SER A 56 -6.93 10.39 3.75
C SER A 56 -6.68 11.04 2.39
N LYS A 57 -5.42 11.30 2.02
CA LYS A 57 -5.07 11.92 0.74
C LYS A 57 -5.11 10.92 -0.42
N TRP A 58 -4.90 9.64 -0.16
CA TRP A 58 -4.77 8.63 -1.20
C TRP A 58 -5.81 7.52 -1.12
N TYR A 59 -6.35 7.19 0.06
CA TYR A 59 -7.19 6.00 0.23
C TYR A 59 -8.45 6.00 -0.63
N ASN A 60 -9.26 7.07 -0.59
CA ASN A 60 -10.49 7.14 -1.38
C ASN A 60 -10.19 7.08 -2.88
N LYS A 61 -9.15 7.77 -3.35
CA LYS A 61 -8.68 7.71 -4.74
C LYS A 61 -8.33 6.28 -5.16
N CYS A 62 -7.76 5.47 -4.25
CA CYS A 62 -7.45 4.08 -4.52
C CYS A 62 -8.71 3.20 -4.52
N MET A 63 -9.63 3.41 -3.57
CA MET A 63 -10.91 2.70 -3.55
C MET A 63 -11.70 2.93 -4.84
N ASP A 64 -11.74 4.17 -5.31
CA ASP A 64 -12.39 4.54 -6.58
C ASP A 64 -11.71 3.86 -7.77
N ALA A 65 -10.37 3.84 -7.80
CA ALA A 65 -9.62 3.18 -8.85
C ALA A 65 -9.82 1.65 -8.87
N VAL A 66 -9.81 0.98 -7.70
CA VAL A 66 -10.10 -0.47 -7.59
C VAL A 66 -11.50 -0.77 -8.09
N LYS A 67 -12.49 0.04 -7.68
CA LYS A 67 -13.87 -0.09 -8.14
C LYS A 67 -13.95 0.04 -9.66
N GLU A 68 -13.47 1.15 -10.23
CA GLU A 68 -13.50 1.40 -11.68
C GLU A 68 -12.80 0.29 -12.46
N TRP A 69 -11.62 -0.15 -12.01
CA TRP A 69 -10.90 -1.25 -12.63
C TRP A 69 -11.72 -2.55 -12.62
N GLY A 70 -12.28 -2.93 -11.47
CA GLY A 70 -13.08 -4.14 -11.36
C GLY A 70 -14.37 -4.08 -12.20
N GLU A 71 -15.08 -2.95 -12.20
CA GLU A 71 -16.32 -2.80 -12.98
C GLU A 71 -16.03 -2.91 -14.49
N ASN A 72 -14.90 -2.36 -14.93
CA ASN A 72 -14.46 -2.43 -16.32
C ASN A 72 -14.01 -3.85 -16.74
N ILE A 73 -13.32 -4.58 -15.87
CA ILE A 73 -12.79 -5.92 -16.18
C ILE A 73 -13.86 -7.00 -16.09
N TYR A 74 -14.72 -6.96 -15.07
CA TYR A 74 -15.68 -8.02 -14.78
C TYR A 74 -17.11 -7.69 -15.22
N HIS A 75 -17.37 -6.46 -15.68
CA HIS A 75 -18.70 -5.99 -16.14
C HIS A 75 -19.81 -6.16 -15.10
N ILE A 76 -19.51 -5.85 -13.84
CA ILE A 76 -20.41 -5.89 -12.68
C ILE A 76 -20.46 -4.51 -12.00
N ASN A 77 -21.42 -4.28 -11.11
CA ASN A 77 -21.40 -3.15 -10.18
C ASN A 77 -20.74 -3.61 -8.88
N ILE A 78 -19.77 -2.84 -8.38
CA ILE A 78 -19.00 -3.20 -7.18
C ILE A 78 -19.32 -2.21 -6.06
N GLU A 79 -19.65 -2.72 -4.88
CA GLU A 79 -19.84 -1.91 -3.68
C GLU A 79 -18.52 -1.74 -2.91
N TYR A 80 -18.36 -0.60 -2.23
CA TYR A 80 -17.09 -0.29 -1.53
C TYR A 80 -16.78 -1.24 -0.36
N ASP A 81 -17.78 -1.90 0.22
CA ASP A 81 -17.59 -2.89 1.28
C ASP A 81 -17.03 -4.23 0.78
N GLU A 82 -17.07 -4.46 -0.54
CA GLU A 82 -16.43 -5.58 -1.21
C GLU A 82 -14.91 -5.37 -1.40
N ILE A 83 -14.41 -4.15 -1.17
CA ILE A 83 -13.01 -3.76 -1.35
C ILE A 83 -12.35 -3.54 0.01
N LYS A 84 -11.28 -4.28 0.31
CA LYS A 84 -10.59 -4.22 1.61
C LYS A 84 -9.09 -4.11 1.41
N LEU A 85 -8.49 -2.98 1.79
CA LEU A 85 -7.02 -2.87 1.88
C LEU A 85 -6.50 -3.87 2.93
N LEU A 86 -5.52 -4.68 2.55
CA LEU A 86 -4.91 -5.67 3.44
C LEU A 86 -3.41 -5.44 3.64
N LYS A 87 -2.72 -5.01 2.59
CA LYS A 87 -1.26 -4.92 2.56
C LYS A 87 -0.80 -3.58 1.98
N ILE A 88 0.31 -3.08 2.53
CA ILE A 88 1.08 -1.98 1.96
C ILE A 88 2.51 -2.50 1.79
N PHE A 89 3.00 -2.50 0.56
CA PHE A 89 4.36 -2.86 0.20
C PHE A 89 5.20 -1.59 0.04
N ILE A 90 6.42 -1.64 0.53
CA ILE A 90 7.43 -0.59 0.38
C ILE A 90 8.36 -1.05 -0.74
N LEU A 91 8.40 -0.29 -1.83
CA LEU A 91 9.02 -0.67 -3.11
C LEU A 91 10.09 0.35 -3.55
N PHE A 92 10.75 1.01 -2.61
CA PHE A 92 11.75 2.04 -2.91
C PHE A 92 12.94 1.97 -1.97
N GLU A 93 14.12 2.31 -2.49
CA GLU A 93 15.34 2.39 -1.71
C GLU A 93 15.38 3.61 -0.80
N GLN A 94 16.24 3.58 0.23
CA GLN A 94 16.34 4.68 1.20
C GLN A 94 16.60 6.05 0.55
N ASN A 95 17.36 6.06 -0.54
CA ASN A 95 17.81 7.26 -1.25
C ASN A 95 16.93 7.60 -2.47
N GLU A 96 15.82 6.89 -2.67
CA GLU A 96 14.94 7.09 -3.83
C GLU A 96 13.64 7.81 -3.48
N CYS A 97 12.90 8.17 -4.53
CA CYS A 97 11.53 8.67 -4.43
C CYS A 97 10.61 7.55 -3.93
N GLU A 98 9.60 7.91 -3.15
CA GLU A 98 8.74 6.92 -2.53
C GLU A 98 7.83 6.22 -3.55
N LEU A 99 7.88 4.89 -3.52
CA LEU A 99 7.01 3.99 -4.28
C LEU A 99 6.37 2.97 -3.34
N PHE A 100 5.05 2.91 -3.35
CA PHE A 100 4.28 2.00 -2.51
C PHE A 100 3.37 1.13 -3.35
N GLY A 101 3.26 -0.14 -2.98
CA GLY A 101 2.24 -1.04 -3.49
C GLY A 101 1.10 -1.21 -2.49
N LEU A 102 -0.13 -1.25 -2.96
CA LEU A 102 -1.33 -1.45 -2.13
C LEU A 102 -2.05 -2.72 -2.58
N GLY A 103 -2.14 -3.71 -1.68
CA GLY A 103 -2.84 -4.96 -1.93
C GLY A 103 -4.24 -4.96 -1.33
N PHE A 104 -5.25 -5.11 -2.17
CA PHE A 104 -6.66 -5.17 -1.82
C PHE A 104 -7.21 -6.58 -1.99
N ARG A 105 -8.01 -7.03 -1.01
CA ARG A 105 -8.94 -8.14 -1.20
C ARG A 105 -10.23 -7.60 -1.77
N THR A 106 -10.74 -8.30 -2.77
CA THR A 106 -11.95 -7.98 -3.52
C THR A 106 -12.87 -9.18 -3.49
N GLU A 107 -14.16 -9.01 -3.18
CA GLU A 107 -15.09 -10.16 -3.17
C GLU A 107 -15.42 -10.65 -4.60
N PHE A 108 -15.25 -9.79 -5.61
CA PHE A 108 -15.46 -10.13 -7.02
C PHE A 108 -14.32 -10.94 -7.68
N ASP A 109 -13.12 -10.90 -7.08
CA ASP A 109 -11.99 -11.76 -7.46
C ASP A 109 -11.18 -12.07 -6.19
N ILE A 110 -11.62 -13.11 -5.48
CA ILE A 110 -11.02 -13.52 -4.20
C ILE A 110 -9.65 -14.18 -4.41
N GLU A 111 -9.42 -14.78 -5.58
CA GLU A 111 -8.19 -15.50 -5.91
C GLU A 111 -7.05 -14.52 -6.18
N HIS A 112 -7.29 -13.51 -7.02
CA HIS A 112 -6.25 -12.59 -7.48
C HIS A 112 -6.24 -11.27 -6.73
N GLY A 113 -7.36 -10.82 -6.15
CA GLY A 113 -7.45 -9.51 -5.54
C GLY A 113 -7.21 -8.35 -6.52
N CYS A 114 -6.83 -7.18 -5.99
CA CYS A 114 -6.45 -6.02 -6.77
C CYS A 114 -5.20 -5.34 -6.19
N GLY A 115 -4.30 -4.89 -7.06
CA GLY A 115 -3.05 -4.23 -6.71
C GLY A 115 -2.97 -2.84 -7.31
N ILE A 116 -2.44 -1.88 -6.54
CA ILE A 116 -2.17 -0.50 -6.99
C ILE A 116 -0.73 -0.12 -6.66
N LYS A 117 -0.01 0.51 -7.59
CA LYS A 117 1.24 1.25 -7.29
C LYS A 117 0.99 2.73 -7.15
N ILE A 118 1.53 3.32 -6.09
CA ILE A 118 1.49 4.76 -5.82
C ILE A 118 2.91 5.30 -5.74
N LYS A 119 3.18 6.30 -6.57
CA LYS A 119 4.37 7.14 -6.46
C LYS A 119 4.05 8.41 -5.67
N VAL A 120 4.92 8.79 -4.74
CA VAL A 120 4.82 10.07 -4.03
C VAL A 120 5.81 11.06 -4.63
N GLU A 121 5.30 12.17 -5.16
CA GLU A 121 6.11 13.25 -5.75
C GLU A 121 5.56 14.59 -5.29
N ASP A 122 6.41 15.42 -4.69
CA ASP A 122 6.05 16.76 -4.18
C ASP A 122 4.79 16.77 -3.28
N GLY A 123 4.61 15.69 -2.49
CA GLY A 123 3.46 15.52 -1.59
C GLY A 123 2.15 15.10 -2.28
N ASN A 124 2.19 14.80 -3.58
CA ASN A 124 1.09 14.22 -4.35
C ASN A 124 1.19 12.70 -4.37
N TYR A 125 0.03 12.03 -4.36
CA TYR A 125 -0.08 10.58 -4.37
C TYR A 125 -0.64 10.13 -5.73
N ASN A 126 0.25 9.71 -6.61
CA ASN A 126 -0.06 9.39 -8.00
C ASN A 126 -0.19 7.88 -8.16
N ILE A 127 -1.36 7.40 -8.58
CA ILE A 127 -1.54 6.01 -9.00
C ILE A 127 -0.81 5.89 -10.33
N VAL A 128 0.20 5.02 -10.40
CA VAL A 128 1.01 4.79 -11.60
C VAL A 128 0.69 3.47 -12.27
N GLU A 129 0.10 2.52 -11.53
CA GLU A 129 -0.27 1.21 -12.04
C GLU A 129 -1.44 0.61 -11.22
N ILE A 130 -2.30 -0.15 -11.88
CA ILE A 130 -3.41 -0.91 -11.27
C ILE A 130 -3.63 -2.22 -12.03
N GLY A 131 -3.93 -3.29 -11.30
CA GLY A 131 -4.21 -4.60 -11.89
C GLY A 131 -4.58 -5.63 -10.83
N THR A 132 -4.26 -6.90 -11.09
CA THR A 132 -4.33 -7.97 -10.08
C THR A 132 -3.38 -7.66 -8.91
N ALA A 133 -3.51 -8.36 -7.78
CA ALA A 133 -2.72 -8.05 -6.58
C ALA A 133 -1.19 -8.12 -6.80
N ASP A 134 -0.73 -8.83 -7.83
CA ASP A 134 0.68 -8.89 -8.24
C ASP A 134 1.28 -7.52 -8.49
N ILE A 135 0.49 -6.59 -9.05
CA ILE A 135 0.91 -5.19 -9.25
C ILE A 135 1.35 -4.52 -7.96
N ALA A 136 0.84 -4.93 -6.81
CA ALA A 136 1.21 -4.34 -5.53
C ALA A 136 2.61 -4.74 -5.06
N PHE A 137 3.26 -5.75 -5.63
CA PHE A 137 4.55 -6.23 -5.15
C PHE A 137 5.56 -6.58 -6.24
N CYS A 138 5.22 -6.34 -7.52
CA CYS A 138 6.16 -6.40 -8.64
C CYS A 138 6.71 -5.01 -9.01
#